data_AF-A0A4Y8KBK4-F1
#
_entry.id   AF-A0A4Y8KBK4-F1
#
_cell.length_a   1.000
_cell.length_b   1.000
_cell.length_c   1.000
_cell.angle_alpha   90.00
_cell.angle_beta   90.00
_cell.angle_gamma   90.00
#
_symmetry.space_group_name_H-M   'P 1'
#
loop_
_entity.id
_entity.type
_entity.pdbx_description
1 polymer ?
#
loop_
_entity_poly.entity_id
_entity_poly.type
_entity_poly.pdbx_seq_one_letter_code
_entity_poly.pdbx_strand_id
1 'polypeptide(L)'
;MELILGKGGKPFDQFINAAEGFWLPADTPFGNFQSKLFKIFERLGHANRRLEESAANWSVFVALDQPGGNNPGAAHKYATEEAVFMIRRAADELVSLVWILHERLARGTYPERVNVDSVGGAINFDNSLFKQHLATLTLLNNVANAQKHSFVDSDLHILGRDEPCVTALGLKSNSLNNVPVLYVVSLDGLTRDFNAFLLGSLGYVRTASEQLRD
;
A
#
# COMPACT_ATOMS: atom_id res chain seq x y z
N MET A 1 12.68 10.07 6.25
CA MET A 1 11.69 9.18 5.61
C MET A 1 10.68 8.77 6.68
N GLU A 2 9.44 9.18 6.50
CA GLU A 2 8.30 8.77 7.33
C GLU A 2 7.94 7.30 7.08
N LEU A 3 7.57 6.58 8.13
CA LEU A 3 7.07 5.20 8.07
C LEU A 3 5.53 5.20 8.06
N ILE A 4 4.93 4.04 7.79
CA ILE A 4 3.49 3.87 7.83
C ILE A 4 3.03 3.85 9.28
N LEU A 5 2.17 4.79 9.65
CA LEU A 5 1.78 5.08 11.03
C LEU A 5 0.50 4.33 11.43
N GLY A 6 0.55 3.71 12.60
CA GLY A 6 -0.59 3.19 13.35
C GLY A 6 -1.14 4.22 14.34
N LYS A 7 -1.79 3.73 15.39
CA LYS A 7 -2.52 4.60 16.34
C LYS A 7 -1.55 5.42 17.19
N GLY A 8 -1.86 6.72 17.36
CA GLY A 8 -1.04 7.63 18.17
C GLY A 8 0.24 8.09 17.50
N GLY A 9 0.34 7.97 16.16
CA GLY A 9 1.48 8.45 15.37
C GLY A 9 2.73 7.57 15.48
N LYS A 10 2.60 6.35 16.01
CA LYS A 10 3.69 5.37 16.04
C LYS A 10 3.66 4.50 14.79
N PRO A 11 4.80 4.14 14.19
CA PRO A 11 4.82 3.19 13.07
C PRO A 11 4.21 1.85 13.46
N PHE A 12 3.53 1.17 12.52
CA PHE A 12 3.21 -0.24 12.69
C PHE A 12 4.52 -1.01 12.87
N ASP A 13 4.67 -1.69 14.00
CA ASP A 13 5.81 -2.58 14.26
C ASP A 13 5.44 -4.05 13.92
N GLN A 14 6.38 -4.97 14.15
CA GLN A 14 6.12 -6.41 13.95
C GLN A 14 5.07 -6.98 14.91
N PHE A 15 4.70 -6.26 15.99
CA PHE A 15 3.82 -6.74 17.04
C PHE A 15 2.52 -5.94 17.04
N ILE A 16 1.52 -6.43 16.31
CA ILE A 16 0.23 -5.77 16.31
C ILE A 16 -0.33 -5.67 17.72
N ASN A 17 -0.48 -4.45 18.21
CA ASN A 17 -1.10 -4.21 19.50
C ASN A 17 -2.63 -4.21 19.30
N ALA A 18 -3.35 -4.99 20.10
CA ALA A 18 -4.81 -5.00 20.09
C ALA A 18 -5.42 -3.57 20.26
N ALA A 19 -4.68 -2.65 20.90
CA ALA A 19 -5.06 -1.25 21.07
C ALA A 19 -5.10 -0.43 19.76
N GLU A 20 -4.42 -0.89 18.70
CA GLU A 20 -4.47 -0.28 17.36
C GLU A 20 -5.77 -0.62 16.63
N GLY A 21 -6.32 -1.80 16.93
CA GLY A 21 -7.57 -2.26 16.37
C GLY A 21 -8.79 -1.61 17.00
N PHE A 22 -9.92 -1.97 16.43
CA PHE A 22 -11.24 -1.78 16.99
C PHE A 22 -12.04 -3.01 16.55
N TRP A 23 -13.23 -3.18 17.14
CA TRP A 23 -14.04 -4.35 16.85
C TRP A 23 -14.47 -4.38 15.39
N LEU A 24 -14.54 -5.56 14.81
CA LEU A 24 -15.24 -5.83 13.57
C LEU A 24 -15.99 -7.17 13.69
N PRO A 25 -17.07 -7.37 12.91
CA PRO A 25 -17.81 -8.63 12.90
C PRO A 25 -16.89 -9.82 12.61
N ALA A 26 -16.84 -10.78 13.55
CA ALA A 26 -16.00 -11.97 13.42
C ALA A 26 -16.66 -13.08 12.60
N ASP A 27 -17.99 -13.08 12.52
CA ASP A 27 -18.81 -14.05 11.80
C ASP A 27 -19.57 -13.35 10.67
N THR A 28 -19.02 -13.41 9.45
CA THR A 28 -19.63 -12.84 8.24
C THR A 28 -19.54 -13.85 7.10
N PRO A 29 -20.38 -13.71 6.06
CA PRO A 29 -20.27 -14.53 4.85
C PRO A 29 -18.90 -14.44 4.15
N PHE A 30 -18.12 -13.39 4.43
CA PHE A 30 -16.78 -13.15 3.86
C PHE A 30 -15.64 -13.49 4.85
N GLY A 31 -15.96 -14.22 5.92
CA GLY A 31 -15.04 -14.61 6.98
C GLY A 31 -14.91 -13.57 8.09
N ASN A 32 -13.81 -13.63 8.83
CA ASN A 32 -13.61 -12.81 10.02
C ASN A 32 -12.97 -11.45 9.69
N PHE A 33 -13.73 -10.36 9.85
CA PHE A 33 -13.23 -9.01 9.55
C PHE A 33 -12.25 -8.48 10.59
N GLN A 34 -12.37 -8.93 11.85
CA GLN A 34 -11.36 -8.63 12.87
C GLN A 34 -9.99 -9.18 12.46
N SER A 35 -9.95 -10.44 12.01
CA SER A 35 -8.71 -11.06 11.54
C SER A 35 -8.17 -10.38 10.28
N LYS A 36 -9.04 -9.95 9.35
CA LYS A 36 -8.61 -9.18 8.18
C LYS A 36 -7.93 -7.85 8.57
N LEU A 37 -8.52 -7.10 9.51
CA LEU A 37 -7.93 -5.85 9.99
C LEU A 37 -6.53 -6.07 10.58
N PHE A 38 -6.36 -7.09 11.42
CA PHE A 38 -5.05 -7.43 11.96
C PHE A 38 -4.07 -7.85 10.86
N LYS A 39 -4.49 -8.64 9.87
CA LYS A 39 -3.63 -8.99 8.72
C LYS A 39 -3.22 -7.79 7.87
N ILE A 40 -4.05 -6.75 7.79
CA ILE A 40 -3.65 -5.48 7.17
C ILE A 40 -2.51 -4.85 7.99
N PHE A 41 -2.65 -4.71 9.30
CA PHE A 41 -1.60 -4.14 10.17
C PHE A 41 -0.29 -4.91 10.13
N GLU A 42 -0.35 -6.25 10.17
CA GLU A 42 0.82 -7.14 10.03
C GLU A 42 1.61 -6.86 8.74
N ARG A 43 0.90 -6.65 7.61
CA ARG A 43 1.53 -6.33 6.32
C ARG A 43 2.14 -4.94 6.32
N LEU A 44 1.50 -3.97 6.96
CA LEU A 44 2.06 -2.61 7.08
C LEU A 44 3.29 -2.59 7.98
N GLY A 45 3.31 -3.37 9.07
CA GLY A 45 4.52 -3.57 9.88
C GLY A 45 5.63 -4.30 9.12
N HIS A 46 5.29 -5.21 8.22
CA HIS A 46 6.28 -5.77 7.29
C HIS A 46 6.78 -4.73 6.28
N ALA A 47 5.89 -3.94 5.68
CA ALA A 47 6.26 -2.88 4.75
C ALA A 47 7.23 -1.88 5.40
N ASN A 48 6.98 -1.46 6.65
CA ASN A 48 7.89 -0.59 7.40
C ASN A 48 9.30 -1.15 7.51
N ARG A 49 9.45 -2.45 7.82
CA ARG A 49 10.78 -3.07 7.85
C ARG A 49 11.50 -3.02 6.51
N ARG A 50 10.76 -3.18 5.41
CA ARG A 50 11.34 -3.10 4.06
C ARG A 50 11.70 -1.66 3.70
N LEU A 51 10.89 -0.69 4.11
CA LEU A 51 11.19 0.74 3.96
C LEU A 51 12.48 1.13 4.71
N GLU A 52 12.64 0.68 5.96
CA GLU A 52 13.85 0.93 6.75
C GLU A 52 15.09 0.30 6.11
N GLU A 53 14.99 -0.96 5.67
CA GLU A 53 16.07 -1.65 4.96
C GLU A 53 16.43 -0.92 3.66
N SER A 54 15.43 -0.44 2.93
CA SER A 54 15.61 0.33 1.72
C SER A 54 16.35 1.65 1.98
N ALA A 55 15.97 2.40 3.01
CA ALA A 55 16.60 3.66 3.37
C ALA A 55 18.06 3.46 3.85
N ALA A 56 18.32 2.40 4.61
CA ALA A 56 19.65 2.04 5.06
C ALA A 56 20.57 1.70 3.87
N ASN A 57 20.11 0.83 2.96
CA ASN A 57 20.88 0.45 1.78
C ASN A 57 21.07 1.61 0.80
N TRP A 58 20.07 2.47 0.63
CA TRP A 58 20.21 3.70 -0.15
C TRP A 58 21.30 4.61 0.41
N SER A 59 21.30 4.83 1.74
CA SER A 59 22.29 5.67 2.41
C SER A 59 23.71 5.14 2.23
N VAL A 60 23.88 3.82 2.27
CA VAL A 60 25.17 3.18 1.95
C VAL A 60 25.53 3.40 0.49
N PHE A 61 24.60 3.16 -0.44
CA PHE A 61 24.84 3.30 -1.87
C PHE A 61 25.31 4.71 -2.26
N VAL A 62 24.64 5.76 -1.76
CA VAL A 62 25.01 7.15 -2.10
C VAL A 62 26.32 7.62 -1.45
N ALA A 63 26.76 6.94 -0.40
CA ALA A 63 28.02 7.24 0.29
C ALA A 63 29.22 6.46 -0.26
N LEU A 64 29.01 5.50 -1.16
CA LEU A 64 30.10 4.72 -1.76
C LEU A 64 30.96 5.59 -2.69
N ASP A 65 32.25 5.61 -2.43
CA ASP A 65 33.28 6.21 -3.27
C ASP A 65 33.94 5.20 -4.22
N GLN A 66 33.89 3.91 -3.89
CA GLN A 66 34.36 2.81 -4.72
C GLN A 66 33.37 1.62 -4.73
N PRO A 67 33.38 0.78 -5.78
CA PRO A 67 32.57 -0.44 -5.81
C PRO A 67 33.00 -1.41 -4.70
N GLY A 68 32.11 -1.69 -3.75
CA GLY A 68 32.32 -2.72 -2.72
C GLY A 68 31.89 -4.12 -3.19
N GLY A 69 32.15 -5.14 -2.37
CA GLY A 69 31.71 -6.52 -2.64
C GLY A 69 30.20 -6.76 -2.49
N ASN A 70 29.47 -5.85 -1.85
CA ASN A 70 28.01 -5.87 -1.71
C ASN A 70 27.35 -4.97 -2.75
N ASN A 71 26.08 -5.23 -3.07
CA ASN A 71 25.27 -4.40 -3.98
C ASN A 71 24.13 -3.69 -3.23
N PRO A 72 24.42 -2.58 -2.50
CA PRO A 72 23.41 -1.86 -1.73
C PRO A 72 22.33 -1.23 -2.62
N GLY A 73 22.65 -0.89 -3.88
CA GLY A 73 21.66 -0.38 -4.84
C GLY A 73 20.59 -1.44 -5.17
N ALA A 74 21.00 -2.70 -5.40
CA ALA A 74 20.07 -3.80 -5.62
C ALA A 74 19.26 -4.13 -4.35
N ALA A 75 19.92 -4.15 -3.18
CA ALA A 75 19.23 -4.37 -1.91
C ALA A 75 18.16 -3.30 -1.64
N HIS A 76 18.47 -2.03 -1.92
CA HIS A 76 17.49 -0.95 -1.90
C HIS A 76 16.32 -1.22 -2.84
N LYS A 77 16.60 -1.58 -4.11
CA LYS A 77 15.56 -1.85 -5.13
C LYS A 77 14.62 -2.97 -4.67
N TYR A 78 15.15 -4.12 -4.26
CA TYR A 78 14.32 -5.24 -3.81
C TYR A 78 13.51 -4.92 -2.56
N ALA A 79 14.10 -4.19 -1.60
CA ALA A 79 13.37 -3.74 -0.43
C ALA A 79 12.23 -2.77 -0.79
N THR A 80 12.41 -1.87 -1.77
CA THR A 80 11.32 -1.01 -2.25
C THR A 80 10.20 -1.78 -2.96
N GLU A 81 10.54 -2.78 -3.80
CA GLU A 81 9.57 -3.63 -4.49
C GLU A 81 8.69 -4.40 -3.48
N GLU A 82 9.33 -4.99 -2.47
CA GLU A 82 8.62 -5.73 -1.42
C GLU A 82 7.78 -4.81 -0.54
N ALA A 83 8.27 -3.61 -0.21
CA ALA A 83 7.50 -2.60 0.51
C ALA A 83 6.24 -2.20 -0.26
N VAL A 84 6.38 -1.85 -1.55
CA VAL A 84 5.25 -1.45 -2.41
C VAL A 84 4.25 -2.60 -2.56
N PHE A 85 4.73 -3.83 -2.73
CA PHE A 85 3.87 -5.00 -2.79
C PHE A 85 3.01 -5.14 -1.53
N MET A 86 3.61 -5.03 -0.34
CA MET A 86 2.89 -5.15 0.93
C MET A 86 1.92 -3.99 1.16
N ILE A 87 2.33 -2.75 0.85
CA ILE A 87 1.46 -1.56 0.89
C ILE A 87 0.26 -1.75 -0.03
N ARG A 88 0.51 -2.17 -1.28
CA ARG A 88 -0.54 -2.43 -2.26
C ARG A 88 -1.51 -3.52 -1.78
N ARG A 89 -0.98 -4.62 -1.25
CA ARG A 89 -1.81 -5.71 -0.76
C ARG A 89 -2.68 -5.29 0.43
N ALA A 90 -2.13 -4.50 1.35
CA ALA A 90 -2.88 -3.92 2.46
C ALA A 90 -3.98 -2.97 1.96
N ALA A 91 -3.67 -2.14 0.95
CA ALA A 91 -4.63 -1.23 0.33
C ALA A 91 -5.79 -1.96 -0.36
N ASP A 92 -5.50 -3.03 -1.12
CA ASP A 92 -6.53 -3.85 -1.78
C ASP A 92 -7.52 -4.44 -0.77
N GLU A 93 -7.02 -5.00 0.34
CA GLU A 93 -7.87 -5.56 1.39
C GLU A 93 -8.64 -4.49 2.17
N LEU A 94 -8.04 -3.33 2.40
CA LEU A 94 -8.69 -2.21 3.07
C LEU A 94 -9.82 -1.61 2.22
N VAL A 95 -9.58 -1.43 0.92
CA VAL A 95 -10.58 -1.03 -0.06
C VAL A 95 -11.76 -2.00 -0.06
N SER A 96 -11.46 -3.31 -0.10
CA SER A 96 -12.48 -4.36 -0.07
C SER A 96 -13.33 -4.28 1.20
N LEU A 97 -12.68 -4.08 2.35
CA LEU A 97 -13.36 -3.98 3.63
C LEU A 97 -14.26 -2.73 3.70
N VAL A 98 -13.75 -1.58 3.27
CA VAL A 98 -14.53 -0.33 3.16
C VAL A 98 -15.78 -0.56 2.30
N TRP A 99 -15.61 -1.19 1.13
CA TRP A 99 -16.72 -1.44 0.22
C TRP A 99 -17.76 -2.39 0.81
N ILE A 100 -17.35 -3.52 1.40
CA ILE A 100 -18.30 -4.48 1.98
C ILE A 100 -19.10 -3.83 3.12
N LEU A 101 -18.43 -3.05 3.97
CA LEU A 101 -19.10 -2.35 5.09
C LEU A 101 -20.05 -1.25 4.58
N HIS A 102 -19.65 -0.52 3.54
CA HIS A 102 -20.52 0.45 2.86
C HIS A 102 -21.81 -0.20 2.37
N GLU A 103 -21.70 -1.30 1.63
CA GLU A 103 -22.85 -2.03 1.10
C GLU A 103 -23.72 -2.61 2.22
N ARG A 104 -23.09 -3.14 3.28
CA ARG A 104 -23.79 -3.68 4.44
C ARG A 104 -24.64 -2.63 5.13
N LEU A 105 -24.09 -1.43 5.34
CA LEU A 105 -24.82 -0.32 5.97
C LEU A 105 -25.95 0.19 5.06
N ALA A 106 -25.71 0.28 3.76
CA ALA A 106 -26.70 0.77 2.80
C ALA A 106 -27.90 -0.19 2.63
N ARG A 107 -27.67 -1.51 2.68
CA ARG A 107 -28.69 -2.53 2.37
C ARG A 107 -29.25 -3.25 3.59
N GLY A 108 -28.58 -3.16 4.74
CA GLY A 108 -28.88 -3.96 5.94
C GLY A 108 -28.45 -5.42 5.84
N THR A 109 -28.03 -5.90 4.66
CA THR A 109 -27.50 -7.25 4.41
C THR A 109 -26.12 -7.20 3.76
N TYR A 110 -25.31 -8.25 3.94
CA TYR A 110 -24.03 -8.32 3.23
C TYR A 110 -24.28 -8.53 1.72
N PRO A 111 -23.44 -7.95 0.84
CA PRO A 111 -23.56 -8.18 -0.60
C PRO A 111 -23.25 -9.66 -0.94
N GLU A 112 -23.73 -10.14 -2.08
CA GLU A 112 -23.48 -11.52 -2.54
C GLU A 112 -22.06 -11.71 -3.11
N ARG A 113 -21.43 -10.63 -3.58
CA ARG A 113 -20.07 -10.63 -4.15
C ARG A 113 -19.34 -9.33 -3.82
N VAL A 114 -18.01 -9.37 -3.81
CA VAL A 114 -17.16 -8.18 -3.64
C VAL A 114 -16.91 -7.55 -5.01
N ASN A 115 -17.51 -6.38 -5.29
CA ASN A 115 -17.34 -5.71 -6.59
C ASN A 115 -16.10 -4.80 -6.65
N VAL A 116 -15.64 -4.34 -5.50
CA VAL A 116 -14.49 -3.45 -5.37
C VAL A 116 -13.50 -4.16 -4.44
N ASP A 117 -12.64 -4.99 -5.04
CA ASP A 117 -11.74 -5.92 -4.33
C ASP A 117 -10.27 -5.50 -4.36
N SER A 118 -10.00 -4.34 -4.95
CA SER A 118 -8.64 -3.84 -5.20
C SER A 118 -8.62 -2.33 -5.36
N VAL A 119 -7.46 -1.73 -5.18
CA VAL A 119 -7.18 -0.32 -5.50
C VAL A 119 -7.57 0.00 -6.95
N GLY A 120 -7.35 -0.94 -7.89
CA GLY A 120 -7.80 -0.80 -9.28
C GLY A 120 -9.32 -0.67 -9.40
N GLY A 121 -10.07 -1.42 -8.61
CA GLY A 121 -11.52 -1.26 -8.46
C GLY A 121 -11.89 0.07 -7.81
N ALA A 122 -11.20 0.47 -6.73
CA ALA A 122 -11.49 1.71 -6.00
C ALA A 122 -11.34 2.96 -6.88
N ILE A 123 -10.35 2.99 -7.77
CA ILE A 123 -10.13 4.10 -8.72
C ILE A 123 -11.37 4.36 -9.59
N ASN A 124 -12.14 3.31 -9.90
CA ASN A 124 -13.32 3.39 -10.76
C ASN A 124 -14.64 3.44 -9.98
N PHE A 125 -14.59 3.36 -8.65
CA PHE A 125 -15.77 3.32 -7.80
C PHE A 125 -16.13 4.73 -7.31
N ASP A 126 -17.40 5.09 -7.45
CA ASP A 126 -17.90 6.39 -6.99
C ASP A 126 -18.06 6.41 -5.46
N ASN A 127 -16.97 6.71 -4.76
CA ASN A 127 -16.95 6.85 -3.31
C ASN A 127 -16.09 8.05 -2.91
N SER A 128 -16.60 8.90 -2.02
CA SER A 128 -15.94 10.14 -1.61
C SER A 128 -14.57 9.93 -0.97
N LEU A 129 -14.42 8.90 -0.12
CA LEU A 129 -13.13 8.54 0.49
C LEU A 129 -12.12 8.15 -0.58
N PHE A 130 -12.49 7.30 -1.54
CA PHE A 130 -11.56 6.90 -2.61
C PHE A 130 -11.23 8.04 -3.56
N LYS A 131 -12.20 8.90 -3.88
CA LYS A 131 -11.99 10.12 -4.68
C LYS A 131 -11.00 11.08 -4.02
N GLN A 132 -11.08 11.24 -2.70
CA GLN A 132 -10.13 12.07 -1.93
C GLN A 132 -8.68 11.58 -2.07
N HIS A 133 -8.47 10.27 -2.22
CA HIS A 133 -7.15 9.64 -2.30
C HIS A 133 -6.83 9.11 -3.71
N LEU A 134 -7.52 9.59 -4.75
CA LEU A 134 -7.44 9.04 -6.11
C LEU A 134 -6.01 9.08 -6.69
N ALA A 135 -5.27 10.16 -6.43
CA ALA A 135 -3.88 10.30 -6.89
C ALA A 135 -2.99 9.22 -6.28
N THR A 136 -3.05 9.04 -4.95
CA THR A 136 -2.29 8.01 -4.21
C THR A 136 -2.64 6.61 -4.69
N LEU A 137 -3.94 6.30 -4.82
CA LEU A 137 -4.42 5.00 -5.28
C LEU A 137 -3.97 4.70 -6.72
N THR A 138 -4.05 5.70 -7.60
CA THR A 138 -3.60 5.59 -9.00
C THR A 138 -2.10 5.37 -9.09
N LEU A 139 -1.31 6.14 -8.34
CA LEU A 139 0.14 6.01 -8.29
C LEU A 139 0.54 4.62 -7.80
N LEU A 140 0.02 4.20 -6.65
CA LEU A 140 0.28 2.88 -6.07
C LEU A 140 -0.11 1.76 -7.05
N ASN A 141 -1.22 1.93 -7.78
CA ASN A 141 -1.63 0.97 -8.79
C ASN A 141 -0.69 0.88 -9.98
N ASN A 142 -0.24 2.02 -10.48
CA ASN A 142 0.62 2.04 -11.66
C ASN A 142 2.02 1.53 -11.34
N VAL A 143 2.59 1.92 -10.20
CA VAL A 143 3.90 1.46 -9.74
C VAL A 143 3.89 -0.05 -9.48
N ALA A 144 2.95 -0.55 -8.67
CA ALA A 144 2.89 -1.98 -8.36
C ALA A 144 2.64 -2.84 -9.60
N ASN A 145 1.82 -2.37 -10.56
CA ASN A 145 1.62 -3.07 -11.82
C ASN A 145 2.85 -3.02 -12.72
N ALA A 146 3.59 -1.91 -12.76
CA ALA A 146 4.83 -1.81 -13.52
C ALA A 146 5.87 -2.81 -13.01
N GLN A 147 6.15 -2.82 -11.70
CA GLN A 147 7.08 -3.77 -11.07
C GLN A 147 6.69 -5.24 -11.29
N LYS A 148 5.38 -5.54 -11.32
CA LYS A 148 4.88 -6.92 -11.43
C LYS A 148 4.77 -7.43 -12.87
N HIS A 149 4.39 -6.57 -13.82
CA HIS A 149 3.93 -7.01 -15.15
C HIS A 149 4.72 -6.44 -16.32
N SER A 150 5.50 -5.38 -16.12
CA SER A 150 6.26 -4.75 -17.19
C SER A 150 7.56 -5.50 -17.46
N PHE A 151 7.73 -5.99 -18.68
CA PHE A 151 8.94 -6.70 -19.10
C PHE A 151 10.18 -5.79 -19.06
N VAL A 152 9.99 -4.52 -19.44
CA VAL A 152 11.07 -3.51 -19.50
C VAL A 152 11.48 -2.96 -18.14
N ASP A 153 10.81 -3.34 -17.05
CA ASP A 153 11.14 -2.84 -15.70
C ASP A 153 12.56 -3.25 -15.26
N SER A 154 13.00 -4.42 -15.72
CA SER A 154 14.34 -4.94 -15.42
C SER A 154 15.48 -4.14 -16.07
N ASP A 155 15.19 -3.33 -17.10
CA ASP A 155 16.17 -2.44 -17.75
C ASP A 155 16.47 -1.19 -16.90
N LEU A 156 15.75 -1.00 -15.79
CA LEU A 156 15.85 0.18 -14.94
C LEU A 156 16.90 0.02 -13.83
N HIS A 157 17.94 0.86 -13.89
CA HIS A 157 18.99 0.98 -12.88
C HIS A 157 19.02 2.36 -12.20
N ILE A 158 17.88 3.06 -12.17
CA ILE A 158 17.78 4.38 -11.55
C ILE A 158 17.59 4.22 -10.05
N LEU A 159 18.38 4.99 -9.28
CA LEU A 159 18.25 5.14 -7.84
C LEU A 159 18.08 6.63 -7.55
N GLY A 160 17.26 6.99 -6.56
CA GLY A 160 17.06 8.39 -6.20
C GLY A 160 18.37 9.05 -5.77
N ARG A 161 18.66 10.25 -6.28
CA ARG A 161 19.92 10.95 -5.97
C ARG A 161 19.90 11.58 -4.59
N ASP A 162 18.83 12.32 -4.30
CA ASP A 162 18.75 13.19 -3.12
C ASP A 162 17.95 12.54 -1.97
N GLU A 163 17.11 11.54 -2.30
CA GLU A 163 16.31 10.79 -1.35
C GLU A 163 16.07 9.35 -1.86
N PRO A 164 15.73 8.39 -0.99
CA PRO A 164 15.37 7.05 -1.44
C PRO A 164 14.03 7.08 -2.19
N CYS A 165 14.01 6.45 -3.36
CA CYS A 165 12.85 6.43 -4.24
C CYS A 165 12.47 5.01 -4.63
N VAL A 166 11.16 4.76 -4.80
CA VAL A 166 10.71 3.66 -5.65
C VAL A 166 10.84 4.09 -7.09
N THR A 167 11.40 3.20 -7.91
CA THR A 167 11.44 3.38 -9.36
C THR A 167 10.77 2.22 -10.05
N ALA A 168 10.02 2.48 -11.12
CA ALA A 168 9.45 1.45 -11.97
C ALA A 168 9.35 1.94 -13.42
N LEU A 169 9.54 1.07 -14.40
CA LEU A 169 9.36 1.37 -15.81
C LEU A 169 8.20 0.52 -16.37
N GLY A 170 7.05 1.16 -16.56
CA GLY A 170 5.83 0.51 -16.99
C GLY A 170 5.63 0.56 -18.50
N LEU A 171 5.50 -0.59 -19.15
CA LEU A 171 4.97 -0.73 -20.50
C LEU A 171 3.62 -1.46 -20.44
N LYS A 172 2.52 -0.72 -20.65
CA LYS A 172 1.17 -1.28 -20.51
C LYS A 172 0.98 -2.49 -21.43
N SER A 173 0.62 -3.62 -20.82
CA SER A 173 0.43 -4.92 -21.48
C SER A 173 1.63 -5.39 -22.31
N ASN A 174 2.83 -4.88 -22.05
CA ASN A 174 4.04 -5.11 -22.85
C ASN A 174 3.83 -4.87 -24.36
N SER A 175 2.96 -3.92 -24.70
CA SER A 175 2.62 -3.60 -26.08
C SER A 175 3.37 -2.36 -26.55
N LEU A 176 4.06 -2.47 -27.69
CA LEU A 176 4.77 -1.37 -28.36
C LEU A 176 3.84 -0.27 -28.89
N ASN A 177 2.52 -0.48 -28.86
CA ASN A 177 1.54 0.57 -29.13
C ASN A 177 1.36 1.54 -27.95
N ASN A 178 1.91 1.21 -26.77
CA ASN A 178 1.93 2.06 -25.60
C ASN A 178 3.32 2.67 -25.42
N VAL A 179 3.38 3.87 -24.84
CA VAL A 179 4.65 4.52 -24.50
C VAL A 179 5.11 4.03 -23.12
N PRO A 180 6.39 3.65 -22.95
CA PRO A 180 6.95 3.36 -21.63
C PRO A 180 6.81 4.57 -20.69
N VAL A 181 6.39 4.32 -19.45
CA VAL A 181 6.24 5.35 -18.42
C VAL A 181 7.22 5.07 -17.29
N LEU A 182 8.13 6.01 -17.06
CA LEU A 182 9.03 5.98 -15.91
C LEU A 182 8.34 6.58 -14.69
N TYR A 183 8.29 5.81 -13.61
CA TYR A 183 7.88 6.26 -12.29
C TYR A 183 9.12 6.42 -11.41
N VAL A 184 9.29 7.60 -10.82
CA VAL A 184 10.28 7.87 -9.77
C VAL A 184 9.51 8.52 -8.63
N VAL A 185 9.37 7.82 -7.52
CA VAL A 185 8.48 8.19 -6.42
C VAL A 185 9.28 8.23 -5.13
N SER A 186 9.33 9.39 -4.48
CA SER A 186 9.89 9.54 -3.12
C SER A 186 9.25 8.52 -2.18
N LEU A 187 10.06 7.75 -1.46
CA LEU A 187 9.52 6.86 -0.41
C LEU A 187 8.79 7.67 0.67
N ASP A 188 9.32 8.83 1.03
CA ASP A 188 8.74 9.72 2.03
C ASP A 188 7.41 10.35 1.55
N GLY A 189 7.32 10.70 0.26
CA GLY A 189 6.06 11.11 -0.36
C GLY A 189 5.03 9.99 -0.38
N LEU A 190 5.42 8.79 -0.81
CA LEU A 190 4.55 7.62 -0.87
C LEU A 190 3.98 7.25 0.50
N THR A 191 4.81 7.23 1.55
CA THR A 191 4.36 6.85 2.89
C THR A 191 3.43 7.88 3.51
N ARG A 192 3.70 9.18 3.34
CA ARG A 192 2.80 10.27 3.78
C ARG A 192 1.43 10.20 3.12
N ASP A 193 1.41 10.08 1.80
CA ASP A 193 0.17 9.99 1.04
C ASP A 193 -0.62 8.73 1.41
N PHE A 194 0.09 7.61 1.59
CA PHE A 194 -0.52 6.36 2.04
C PHE A 194 -1.05 6.45 3.48
N ASN A 195 -0.34 7.11 4.40
CA ASN A 195 -0.81 7.36 5.76
C ASN A 195 -2.12 8.14 5.77
N ALA A 196 -2.24 9.16 4.92
CA ALA A 196 -3.50 9.91 4.78
C ALA A 196 -4.66 9.02 4.32
N PHE A 197 -4.43 8.18 3.30
CA PHE A 197 -5.42 7.20 2.83
C PHE A 197 -5.80 6.17 3.90
N LEU A 198 -4.80 5.65 4.61
CA LEU A 198 -4.97 4.66 5.67
C LEU A 198 -5.80 5.23 6.82
N LEU A 199 -5.48 6.44 7.29
CA LEU A 199 -6.26 7.10 8.33
C LEU A 199 -7.71 7.32 7.92
N GLY A 200 -7.94 7.82 6.69
CA GLY A 200 -9.30 8.03 6.18
C GLY A 200 -10.11 6.72 6.13
N SER A 201 -9.47 5.66 5.64
CA SER A 201 -10.09 4.34 5.53
C SER A 201 -10.35 3.69 6.89
N LEU A 202 -9.41 3.74 7.83
CA LEU A 202 -9.60 3.23 9.19
C LEU A 202 -10.67 4.03 9.95
N GLY A 203 -10.74 5.35 9.76
CA GLY A 203 -11.81 6.19 10.30
C GLY A 203 -13.20 5.78 9.79
N TYR A 204 -13.32 5.54 8.48
CA TYR A 204 -14.55 5.02 7.89
C TYR A 204 -14.92 3.64 8.46
N VAL A 205 -13.97 2.70 8.45
CA VAL A 205 -14.19 1.31 8.93
C VAL A 205 -14.56 1.29 10.42
N ARG A 206 -13.98 2.17 11.24
CA ARG A 206 -14.37 2.33 12.65
C ARG A 206 -15.81 2.84 12.80
N THR A 207 -16.16 3.90 12.07
CA THR A 207 -17.51 4.47 12.12
C THR A 207 -18.55 3.44 11.70
N ALA A 208 -18.27 2.69 10.64
CA ALA A 208 -19.13 1.62 10.17
C ALA A 208 -19.25 0.47 11.19
N SER A 209 -18.15 0.13 11.86
CA SER A 209 -18.14 -0.87 12.93
C SER A 209 -19.05 -0.48 14.10
N GLU A 210 -19.01 0.77 14.53
CA GLU A 210 -19.86 1.29 15.61
C GLU A 210 -21.34 1.19 15.23
N GLN A 211 -21.70 1.59 14.01
CA GLN A 211 -23.08 1.49 13.50
C GLN A 211 -23.62 0.06 13.35
N LEU A 212 -22.74 -0.93 13.22
CA LEU A 212 -23.15 -2.34 13.13
C LEU A 212 -23.36 -3.01 14.49
N ARG A 213 -22.98 -2.33 15.59
CA ARG A 213 -23.17 -2.81 16.96
C ARG A 213 -24.49 -2.36 17.57
N ASP A 214 -25.01 -1.24 17.07
CA ASP A 214 -26.30 -0.65 17.46
C ASP A 214 -27.46 -1.35 16.75
#